data_AF-A0A916DT10-F1
#
_entry.id   AF-A0A916DT10-F1
#
_cell.length_a   1.000
_cell.length_b   1.000
_cell.length_c   1.000
_cell.angle_alpha   90.00
_cell.angle_beta   90.00
_cell.angle_gamma   90.00
#
_symmetry.space_group_name_H-M   'P 1'
#
loop_
_entity.id
_entity.type
_entity.pdbx_description
1 polymer ?
#
loop_
_entity_poly.entity_id
_entity_poly.type
_entity_poly.pdbx_seq_one_letter_code
_entity_poly.pdbx_strand_id
1 'polypeptide(L)'
;DIRKACGRADRVVVLCYGGRGADLWWAQNRDKLERLRNLDVVGLPADTSKELAALAGRSMNLQCTIQDGQAWLTDGERSVQISPLRLKETGRDQAS
;
A
#
# COMPACT_ATOMS: atom_id res chain seq x y z
N ASP A 1 -12.49 7.69 -10.44
CA ASP A 1 -11.49 8.66 -9.92
C ASP A 1 -10.03 8.34 -10.23
N ILE A 2 -9.58 7.08 -10.16
CA ILE A 2 -8.15 6.73 -10.39
C ILE A 2 -7.61 7.22 -11.74
N ARG A 3 -8.33 7.00 -12.85
CA ARG A 3 -7.92 7.51 -14.18
C ARG A 3 -7.78 9.03 -14.22
N LYS A 4 -8.67 9.74 -13.52
CA LYS A 4 -8.65 11.20 -13.41
C LYS A 4 -7.46 11.66 -12.58
N ALA A 5 -7.12 10.95 -11.50
CA ALA A 5 -5.90 11.18 -10.73
C ALA A 5 -4.65 10.93 -11.59
N CYS A 6 -4.60 9.84 -12.36
CA CYS A 6 -3.49 9.55 -13.28
C CYS A 6 -3.34 10.59 -14.40
N GLY A 7 -4.42 11.28 -14.78
CA GLY A 7 -4.36 12.39 -15.74
C GLY A 7 -3.95 13.74 -15.11
N ARG A 8 -3.81 13.82 -13.79
CA ARG A 8 -3.53 15.06 -13.04
C ARG A 8 -2.23 15.04 -12.24
N ALA A 9 -1.65 13.86 -12.02
CA ALA A 9 -0.45 13.68 -11.22
C ALA A 9 0.59 12.84 -11.98
N ASP A 10 1.88 13.12 -11.74
CA ASP A 10 2.98 12.38 -12.35
C ASP A 10 3.08 10.94 -11.82
N ARG A 11 2.63 10.71 -10.59
CA ARG A 11 2.57 9.39 -9.95
C ARG A 11 1.29 9.25 -9.14
N VAL A 12 0.64 8.10 -9.25
CA VAL A 12 -0.50 7.71 -8.43
C VAL A 12 -0.19 6.37 -7.79
N VAL A 13 -0.40 6.28 -6.48
CA VAL A 13 -0.28 5.03 -5.72
C VAL A 13 -1.63 4.73 -5.09
N VAL A 14 -2.17 3.54 -5.35
CA VAL A 14 -3.37 3.04 -4.69
C VAL A 14 -2.94 2.03 -3.63
N LEU A 15 -3.19 2.38 -2.36
CA LEU A 15 -3.07 1.45 -1.25
C LEU A 15 -4.44 0.81 -0.99
N CYS A 16 -4.55 -0.48 -1.27
CA CYS A 16 -5.77 -1.24 -1.02
C CYS A 16 -5.58 -2.16 0.18
N TYR A 17 -6.57 -2.16 1.08
CA TYR A 17 -6.60 -2.96 2.30
C TYR A 17 -8.04 -3.39 2.58
N GLY A 18 -8.23 -4.36 3.47
CA GLY A 18 -9.56 -4.92 3.76
C GLY A 18 -9.80 -6.34 3.23
N GLY A 19 -8.72 -7.09 2.95
CA GLY A 19 -8.77 -8.51 2.58
C GLY A 19 -9.62 -8.76 1.33
N ARG A 20 -10.61 -9.66 1.44
CA ARG A 20 -11.43 -10.12 0.32
C ARG A 20 -12.09 -8.99 -0.49
N GLY A 21 -12.46 -7.89 0.16
CA GLY A 21 -13.03 -6.73 -0.55
C GLY A 21 -12.02 -6.06 -1.48
N ALA A 22 -10.78 -5.90 -1.02
CA ALA A 22 -9.67 -5.36 -1.81
C ALA A 22 -9.30 -6.31 -2.95
N ASP A 23 -9.25 -7.62 -2.69
CA ASP A 23 -8.94 -8.64 -3.70
C ASP A 23 -9.98 -8.63 -4.84
N LEU A 24 -11.27 -8.59 -4.48
CA LEU A 24 -12.36 -8.53 -5.44
C LEU A 24 -12.32 -7.23 -6.25
N TRP A 25 -12.08 -6.10 -5.59
CA TRP A 25 -11.94 -4.82 -6.27
C TRP A 25 -10.79 -4.86 -7.28
N TRP A 26 -9.64 -5.43 -6.89
CA TRP A 26 -8.50 -5.55 -7.79
C TRP A 26 -8.84 -6.44 -8.98
N ALA A 27 -9.40 -7.63 -8.76
CA ALA A 27 -9.79 -8.55 -9.81
C ALA A 27 -10.75 -7.91 -10.84
N GLN A 28 -11.71 -7.10 -10.40
CA GLN A 28 -12.67 -6.42 -11.28
C GLN A 28 -12.09 -5.24 -12.06
N ASN A 29 -11.03 -4.60 -11.54
CA ASN A 29 -10.49 -3.35 -12.10
C ASN A 29 -9.12 -3.53 -12.75
N ARG A 30 -8.45 -4.67 -12.55
CA ARG A 30 -7.11 -4.99 -13.03
C ARG A 30 -6.90 -4.60 -14.48
N ASP A 31 -7.68 -5.13 -15.41
CA ASP A 31 -7.50 -4.90 -16.85
C ASP A 31 -7.55 -3.42 -17.24
N LYS A 32 -8.40 -2.66 -16.54
CA LYS A 32 -8.58 -1.22 -16.77
C LYS A 32 -7.44 -0.40 -16.18
N LEU A 33 -6.85 -0.85 -15.07
CA LEU A 33 -5.81 -0.16 -14.32
C LEU A 33 -4.41 -0.55 -14.79
N GLU A 34 -4.21 -1.76 -15.31
CA GLU A 34 -2.93 -2.22 -15.86
C GLU A 34 -2.40 -1.33 -16.99
N ARG A 35 -3.31 -0.73 -17.78
CA ARG A 35 -2.96 0.16 -18.89
C ARG A 35 -2.44 1.53 -18.45
N LEU A 36 -2.57 1.88 -17.17
CA LEU A 36 -2.11 3.16 -16.64
C LEU A 36 -0.61 3.06 -16.33
N ARG A 37 0.18 3.92 -16.98
CA ARG A 37 1.65 3.89 -16.96
C ARG A 37 2.29 4.57 -15.74
N ASN A 38 1.50 5.30 -14.97
CA ASN A 38 1.92 6.06 -13.79
C ASN A 38 1.14 5.66 -12.53
N LEU A 39 0.62 4.43 -12.52
CA LEU A 39 -0.16 3.89 -11.42
C LEU A 39 0.56 2.70 -10.79
N ASP A 40 0.84 2.81 -9.50
CA ASP A 40 1.22 1.68 -8.66
C ASP A 40 0.01 1.24 -7.83
N VAL A 41 -0.17 -0.06 -7.66
CA VAL A 41 -1.20 -0.64 -6.80
C VAL A 41 -0.54 -1.56 -5.80
N VAL A 42 -0.75 -1.25 -4.53
CA VAL A 42 -0.14 -1.94 -3.39
C VAL A 42 -1.27 -2.46 -2.51
N GLY A 43 -1.26 -3.76 -2.23
CA GLY A 43 -2.14 -4.42 -1.29
C GLY A 43 -1.51 -4.54 0.08
N LEU A 44 -2.31 -4.34 1.13
CA LEU A 44 -1.90 -4.63 2.49
C LEU A 44 -2.65 -5.88 2.98
N PRO A 45 -1.96 -6.91 3.49
CA PRO A 45 -2.60 -8.06 4.10
C PRO A 45 -3.59 -7.63 5.19
N ALA A 46 -4.72 -8.33 5.28
CA ALA A 46 -5.80 -7.97 6.20
C ALA A 46 -5.35 -7.94 7.66
N ASP A 47 -4.47 -8.88 8.05
CA ASP A 47 -4.00 -8.98 9.43
C ASP A 47 -3.00 -7.86 9.76
N THR A 48 -2.06 -7.56 8.86
CA THR A 48 -1.19 -6.37 8.98
C THR A 48 -2.01 -5.08 9.10
N SER A 49 -3.08 -4.93 8.32
CA SER A 49 -3.96 -3.76 8.43
C SER A 49 -4.64 -3.63 9.79
N LYS A 50 -5.02 -4.74 10.42
CA LYS A 50 -5.61 -4.74 11.78
C LYS A 50 -4.56 -4.41 12.83
N GLU A 51 -3.35 -4.94 12.69
CA GLU A 51 -2.24 -4.65 13.58
C GLU A 51 -1.87 -3.16 13.55
N LEU A 52 -1.82 -2.56 12.35
CA LEU A 52 -1.63 -1.11 12.20
C LEU A 52 -2.76 -0.30 12.84
N ALA A 53 -4.01 -0.77 12.71
CA ALA A 53 -5.14 -0.13 13.38
C ALA A 53 -5.02 -0.21 14.91
N ALA A 54 -4.41 -1.27 15.45
CA ALA A 54 -4.17 -1.43 16.89
C ALA A 54 -3.03 -0.53 17.42
N LEU A 55 -2.16 -0.01 16.55
CA LEU A 55 -1.19 1.04 16.89
C LEU A 55 -1.81 2.44 16.91
N ALA A 56 -3.02 2.62 16.35
CA ALA A 56 -3.66 3.92 16.30
C ALA A 56 -4.17 4.34 17.69
N GLY A 57 -3.66 5.46 18.20
CA GLY A 57 -4.02 6.03 19.50
C GLY A 57 -4.39 7.51 19.40
N ARG A 58 -4.90 8.09 20.51
CA ARG A 58 -5.20 9.55 20.60
C ARG A 58 -3.94 10.41 20.46
N SER A 59 -2.82 9.91 21.00
CA SER A 59 -1.47 10.46 20.82
C SER A 59 -0.62 9.35 20.25
N MET A 60 0.09 9.61 19.15
CA MET A 60 0.90 8.62 18.44
C MET A 60 2.33 9.12 18.34
N ASN A 61 3.27 8.32 18.82
CA ASN A 61 4.69 8.48 18.53
C ASN A 61 5.14 7.20 17.81
N LEU A 62 5.21 7.27 16.48
CA LEU A 62 5.49 6.10 15.65
C LEU A 62 6.87 6.25 15.02
N GLN A 63 7.71 5.25 15.22
CA GLN A 63 8.96 5.11 14.47
C GLN A 63 8.75 4.14 13.31
N CYS A 64 9.15 4.57 12.11
CA CYS A 64 9.09 3.78 10.90
C CYS A 64 10.51 3.49 10.39
N THR A 65 10.82 2.22 10.17
CA THR A 65 12.09 1.76 9.59
C THR A 65 11.80 1.03 8.28
N ILE A 66 12.42 1.45 7.17
CA ILE A 66 12.27 0.80 5.87
C ILE A 66 13.59 0.16 5.47
N GLN A 67 13.61 -1.15 5.24
CA GLN A 67 14.78 -1.93 4.86
C GLN A 67 14.35 -3.07 3.91
N ASP A 68 15.10 -3.29 2.83
CA ASP A 68 14.91 -4.39 1.88
C ASP A 68 13.46 -4.55 1.36
N GLY A 69 12.78 -3.43 1.09
CA GLY A 69 11.40 -3.42 0.61
C GLY A 69 10.34 -3.73 1.68
N GLN A 70 10.74 -3.88 2.94
CA GLN A 70 9.87 -4.05 4.09
C GLN A 70 9.86 -2.79 4.94
N ALA A 71 8.77 -2.56 5.65
CA ALA A 71 8.71 -1.51 6.65
C ALA A 71 8.35 -2.10 8.03
N TRP A 72 8.93 -1.53 9.07
CA TRP A 72 8.62 -1.83 10.46
C TRP A 72 8.09 -0.56 11.11
N LEU A 73 6.90 -0.64 11.70
CA LEU A 73 6.28 0.48 12.41
C LEU A 73 6.15 0.13 13.89
N THR A 74 6.70 0.95 14.77
CA THR A 74 6.66 0.73 16.22
C THR A 74 6.19 1.97 16.97
N ASP A 75 5.39 1.77 18.02
CA ASP A 75 5.01 2.81 18.98
C ASP A 75 5.87 2.81 20.26
N GLY A 76 6.90 1.95 20.31
CA GLY A 76 7.76 1.73 21.47
C GLY A 76 7.34 0.52 22.32
N GLU A 77 6.08 0.08 22.24
CA GLU A 77 5.57 -1.11 22.93
C GLU A 77 5.27 -2.26 21.96
N ARG A 78 4.71 -1.93 20.80
CA ARG A 78 4.28 -2.86 19.76
C ARG A 78 5.01 -2.53 18.47
N SER A 79 5.43 -3.57 17.76
CA SER A 79 6.07 -3.46 16.45
C SER A 79 5.28 -4.26 15.43
N VAL A 80 4.96 -3.63 14.31
CA VAL A 80 4.21 -4.22 13.21
C VAL A 80 5.11 -4.27 11.99
N GLN A 81 5.30 -5.49 11.46
CA GLN A 81 5.98 -5.68 10.19
C GLN A 81 4.99 -5.48 9.05
N ILE A 82 5.36 -4.61 8.12
CA ILE A 82 4.60 -4.29 6.92
C ILE A 82 5.34 -4.90 5.73
N SER A 83 4.74 -5.94 5.15
CA SER A 83 5.16 -6.52 3.87
C SER A 83 4.04 -6.31 2.85
N PRO A 84 4.08 -5.21 2.07
CA PRO A 84 3.04 -4.90 1.11
C PRO A 84 3.08 -5.85 -0.09
N LEU A 85 1.91 -6.27 -0.56
CA LEU A 85 1.75 -7.01 -1.81
C LEU A 85 1.79 -6.04 -2.98
N ARG A 86 2.80 -6.14 -3.85
CA ARG A 86 2.83 -5.37 -5.11
C ARG A 86 1.86 -6.00 -6.11
N LEU A 87 0.71 -5.36 -6.33
CA LEU A 87 -0.31 -5.83 -7.29
C LEU A 87 -0.08 -5.28 -8.70
N LYS A 88 0.43 -4.05 -8.79
CA LYS A 88 0.93 -3.43 -10.02
C LYS A 88 2.06 -2.48 -9.66
N GLU A 89 3.15 -2.57 -10.40
CA GLU A 89 4.29 -1.67 -10.25
C GLU A 89 4.63 -1.09 -11.62
N THR A 90 4.89 0.22 -11.63
CA THR A 90 5.47 0.90 -12.77
C THR A 90 6.98 0.88 -12.57
N GLY A 91 7.70 0.17 -13.45
CA GLY A 91 9.09 -0.30 -13.26
C GLY A 91 10.18 0.76 -13.06
N ARG A 92 10.07 1.56 -12.00
CA ARG A 92 11.07 2.54 -11.55
C ARG A 92 11.81 2.11 -10.28
N ASP A 93 11.36 1.09 -9.56
CA ASP A 93 12.04 0.58 -8.35
C ASP A 93 13.27 -0.32 -8.67
N GLN A 94 13.69 -0.45 -9.93
CA GLN A 94 14.98 -1.11 -10.31
C GLN A 94 16.16 -0.14 -10.43
N ALA A 95 16.02 1.11 -9.97
CA ALA A 95 17.12 2.08 -9.91
C ALA A 95 17.52 2.37 -8.47
N SER A 96 18.19 1.41 -7.82
CA SER A 96 19.10 1.61 -6.68
C SER A 96 20.02 0.42 -6.55
#